data_AF-A0A3M1FV92-F1
#
_entry.id   AF-A0A3M1FV92-F1
#
_cell.length_a   1.000
_cell.length_b   1.000
_cell.length_c   1.000
_cell.angle_alpha   90.00
_cell.angle_beta   90.00
_cell.angle_gamma   90.00
#
_symmetry.space_group_name_H-M   'P 1'
#
loop_
_entity.id
_entity.type
_entity.pdbx_description
1 polymer ?
#
loop_
_entity_poly.entity_id
_entity_poly.type
_entity_poly.pdbx_seq_one_letter_code
_entity_poly.pdbx_strand_id
1 'polypeptide(L)'
;HERGVLEGITKARAEVASAKGNPLEREQSENVLTNTLRTLFAVAENYPDLKANANFLELQRELSDTEDKIQASRRFYNTTVRDLNTSIESFPTNLVAKLFHFRQEKFFQTASEEDRKVPKVSF
;
A
#
# COMPACT_ATOMS: atom_id res chain seq x y z
N HIS A 1 6.29 -16.75 22.84
CA HIS A 1 5.96 -15.47 22.21
C HIS A 1 6.37 -15.42 20.73
N GLU A 2 7.57 -15.91 20.39
CA GLU A 2 8.14 -15.88 19.02
C GLU A 2 7.37 -16.71 17.99
N ARG A 3 6.86 -17.87 18.41
CA ARG A 3 6.08 -18.76 17.53
C ARG A 3 4.86 -18.06 16.91
N GLY A 4 4.17 -17.21 17.68
CA GLY A 4 3.02 -16.46 17.20
C GLY A 4 3.38 -15.39 16.15
N VAL A 5 4.59 -14.81 16.23
CA VAL A 5 5.06 -13.82 15.25
C VAL A 5 5.36 -14.49 13.91
N LEU A 6 6.09 -15.61 13.92
CA LEU A 6 6.41 -16.38 12.71
C LEU A 6 5.14 -16.97 12.05
N GLU A 7 4.19 -17.43 12.86
CA GLU A 7 2.90 -17.93 12.39
C GLU A 7 2.06 -16.81 11.76
N GLY A 8 2.06 -15.62 12.38
CA GLY A 8 1.43 -14.41 11.82
C GLY A 8 2.01 -14.00 10.47
N ILE A 9 3.33 -14.04 10.30
CA ILE A 9 3.99 -13.73 9.02
C ILE A 9 3.64 -14.75 7.96
N THR A 10 3.68 -16.03 8.32
CA THR A 10 3.37 -17.12 7.38
C THR A 10 1.93 -16.99 6.87
N LYS A 11 1.00 -16.67 7.78
CA LYS A 11 -0.41 -16.43 7.44
C LYS A 11 -0.58 -15.18 6.55
N ALA A 12 0.01 -14.05 6.93
CA ALA A 12 -0.08 -12.81 6.15
C ALA A 12 0.49 -12.99 4.73
N ARG A 13 1.60 -13.73 4.59
CA ARG A 13 2.19 -14.05 3.28
C ARG A 13 1.28 -14.96 2.44
N ALA A 14 0.62 -15.93 3.06
CA ALA A 14 -0.35 -16.79 2.37
C ALA A 14 -1.57 -15.98 1.89
N GLU A 15 -2.06 -15.04 2.71
CA GLU A 15 -3.16 -14.15 2.34
C GLU A 15 -2.79 -13.29 1.13
N VAL A 16 -1.62 -12.65 1.13
CA VAL A 16 -1.10 -11.89 -0.02
C VAL A 16 -0.97 -12.77 -1.27
N ALA A 17 -0.51 -14.02 -1.15
CA ALA A 17 -0.41 -14.93 -2.29
C ALA A 17 -1.77 -15.39 -2.82
N SER A 18 -2.79 -15.46 -1.96
CA SER A 18 -4.15 -15.87 -2.29
C SER A 18 -5.01 -14.77 -2.91
N ALA A 19 -4.67 -13.49 -2.67
CA ALA A 19 -5.30 -12.34 -3.29
C ALA A 19 -4.94 -12.24 -4.78
N LYS A 20 -5.54 -13.11 -5.60
CA LYS A 20 -5.43 -13.10 -7.06
C LYS A 20 -6.64 -12.39 -7.67
N GLY A 21 -6.41 -11.28 -8.36
CA GLY A 21 -7.38 -10.67 -9.28
C GLY A 21 -8.06 -9.40 -8.80
N ASN A 22 -8.09 -9.09 -7.49
CA ASN A 22 -8.63 -7.84 -6.97
C ASN A 22 -7.51 -6.98 -6.35
N PRO A 23 -7.10 -5.86 -7.01
CA PRO A 23 -6.06 -4.97 -6.52
C PRO A 23 -6.34 -4.39 -5.11
N LEU A 24 -7.61 -4.15 -4.77
CA LEU A 24 -8.02 -3.60 -3.48
C LEU A 24 -7.91 -4.63 -2.34
N GLU A 25 -8.30 -5.88 -2.60
CA GLU A 25 -8.13 -6.97 -1.61
C GLU A 25 -6.66 -7.27 -1.37
N ARG A 26 -5.86 -7.28 -2.45
CA ARG A 26 -4.42 -7.46 -2.35
C ARG A 26 -3.79 -6.37 -1.48
N GLU A 27 -4.23 -5.13 -1.62
CA GLU A 27 -3.76 -4.02 -0.79
C GLU A 27 -3.94 -4.26 0.72
N GLN A 28 -5.12 -4.74 1.11
CA GLN A 28 -5.44 -4.99 2.51
C GLN A 28 -4.52 -6.06 3.11
N SER A 29 -4.30 -7.15 2.37
CA SER A 29 -3.37 -8.21 2.79
C SER A 29 -1.92 -7.73 2.86
N GLU A 30 -1.47 -6.89 1.91
CA GLU A 30 -0.12 -6.30 1.94
C GLU A 30 0.05 -5.40 3.18
N ASN A 31 -0.95 -4.57 3.52
CA ASN A 31 -0.91 -3.74 4.74
C ASN A 31 -0.79 -4.58 6.03
N VAL A 32 -1.50 -5.71 6.11
CA VAL A 32 -1.41 -6.65 7.24
C VAL A 32 -0.01 -7.26 7.34
N LEU A 33 0.57 -7.64 6.20
CA LEU A 33 1.93 -8.17 6.13
C LEU A 33 2.94 -7.11 6.61
N THR A 34 2.87 -5.88 6.11
CA THR A 34 3.76 -4.78 6.51
C THR A 34 3.70 -4.52 8.02
N ASN A 35 2.50 -4.47 8.61
CA ASN A 35 2.34 -4.28 10.06
C ASN A 35 2.91 -5.44 10.89
N THR A 36 2.73 -6.67 10.40
CA THR A 36 3.28 -7.87 11.06
C THR A 36 4.81 -7.86 11.03
N LEU A 37 5.40 -7.43 9.90
CA LEU A 37 6.85 -7.30 9.75
C LEU A 37 7.44 -6.20 10.63
N ARG A 38 6.76 -5.05 10.77
CA ARG A 38 7.15 -4.02 11.75
C ARG A 38 7.19 -4.57 13.17
N THR A 39 6.21 -5.40 13.53
CA THR A 39 6.17 -6.07 14.84
C THR A 39 7.32 -7.05 15.01
N LEU A 40 7.66 -7.83 13.96
CA LEU A 40 8.83 -8.71 13.97
C LEU A 40 10.13 -7.92 14.22
N PHE A 41 10.34 -6.80 13.51
CA PHE A 41 11.54 -6.00 13.71
C PHE A 41 11.63 -5.40 15.12
N ALA A 42 10.50 -4.92 15.67
CA ALA A 42 10.46 -4.43 17.04
C ALA A 42 10.79 -5.51 18.07
N VAL A 43 10.37 -6.76 17.84
CA VAL A 43 10.74 -7.89 18.70
C VAL A 43 12.22 -8.22 18.53
N ALA A 44 12.73 -8.22 17.30
CA ALA A 44 14.12 -8.56 16.98
C ALA A 44 15.16 -7.59 17.58
N GLU A 45 14.78 -6.35 17.93
CA GLU A 45 15.64 -5.42 18.68
C GLU A 45 16.10 -5.99 20.03
N ASN A 46 15.32 -6.88 20.65
CA ASN A 46 15.68 -7.55 21.91
C ASN A 46 16.58 -8.78 21.71
N TYR A 47 16.89 -9.16 20.46
CA TYR A 47 17.69 -10.34 20.12
C TYR A 47 18.91 -9.94 19.26
N PRO A 48 20.03 -9.54 19.89
CA PRO A 48 21.21 -9.03 19.19
C PRO A 48 21.77 -10.00 18.14
N ASP A 49 21.73 -11.31 18.42
CA ASP A 49 22.21 -12.34 17.49
C ASP A 49 21.35 -12.43 16.22
N LEU A 50 20.03 -12.23 16.35
CA LEU A 50 19.12 -12.20 15.20
C LEU A 50 19.29 -10.90 14.41
N LYS A 51 19.47 -9.77 15.10
CA LYS A 51 19.72 -8.47 14.49
C LYS A 51 21.04 -8.43 13.71
N ALA A 52 22.07 -9.13 14.20
CA ALA A 52 23.37 -9.25 13.54
C ALA A 52 23.38 -10.32 12.43
N ASN A 53 22.32 -11.11 12.28
CA ASN A 53 22.26 -12.15 11.26
C ASN A 53 22.16 -11.53 9.85
N ALA A 54 23.10 -11.86 8.98
CA ALA A 54 23.16 -11.32 7.62
C ALA A 54 21.88 -11.59 6.81
N ASN A 55 21.29 -12.78 6.93
CA ASN A 55 20.04 -13.13 6.22
C ASN A 55 18.85 -12.30 6.72
N PHE A 56 18.81 -11.99 8.02
CA PHE A 56 17.76 -11.15 8.60
C PHE A 56 17.88 -9.69 8.15
N LEU A 57 19.10 -9.16 8.11
CA LEU A 57 19.39 -7.81 7.61
C LEU A 57 19.11 -7.65 6.11
N GLU A 58 19.34 -8.70 5.33
CA GLU A 58 19.00 -8.74 3.91
C GLU A 58 17.48 -8.78 3.70
N LEU A 59 16.76 -9.62 4.45
CA LEU A 59 15.30 -9.64 4.44
C LEU A 59 14.71 -8.28 4.82
N GLN A 60 15.25 -7.61 5.84
CA GLN A 60 14.81 -6.27 6.23
C GLN A 60 14.99 -5.25 5.10
N ARG A 61 16.13 -5.30 4.39
CA ARG A 61 16.41 -4.41 3.25
C ARG A 61 15.46 -4.66 2.09
N GLU A 62 15.28 -5.92 1.68
CA GLU A 62 14.37 -6.31 0.60
C GLU A 62 12.92 -5.92 0.90
N LEU A 63 12.48 -6.09 2.14
CA LEU A 63 11.14 -5.66 2.56
C LEU A 63 10.98 -4.14 2.52
N SER A 64 11.99 -3.38 2.96
CA SER A 64 11.97 -1.92 2.88
C SER A 64 11.90 -1.45 1.42
N ASP A 65 12.73 -2.01 0.54
CA ASP A 65 12.73 -1.67 -0.89
C ASP A 65 11.40 -2.05 -1.57
N THR A 66 10.84 -3.21 -1.20
CA THR A 66 9.52 -3.63 -1.68
C THR A 66 8.42 -2.65 -1.25
N GLU A 67 8.42 -2.22 0.01
CA GLU A 67 7.46 -1.23 0.52
C GLU A 67 7.61 0.11 -0.21
N ASP A 68 8.84 0.59 -0.41
CA ASP A 68 9.10 1.83 -1.16
C ASP A 68 8.56 1.76 -2.60
N LYS A 69 8.72 0.61 -3.27
CA LYS A 69 8.16 0.35 -4.61
C LYS A 69 6.64 0.30 -4.59
N ILE A 70 6.01 -0.32 -3.59
CA ILE A 70 4.55 -0.33 -3.41
C ILE A 70 4.04 1.11 -3.24
N GLN A 71 4.69 1.91 -2.38
CA GLN A 71 4.32 3.30 -2.15
C GLN A 71 4.49 4.16 -3.40
N ALA A 72 5.59 3.98 -4.15
CA ALA A 72 5.80 4.67 -5.42
C ALA A 72 4.71 4.32 -6.45
N SER A 73 4.39 3.03 -6.60
CA SER A 73 3.34 2.55 -7.50
C SER A 73 1.96 3.10 -7.12
N ARG A 74 1.67 3.18 -5.81
CA ARG A 74 0.45 3.77 -5.27
C ARG A 74 0.34 5.26 -5.61
N ARG A 75 1.41 6.03 -5.37
CA ARG A 75 1.45 7.47 -5.71
C ARG A 75 1.24 7.70 -7.21
N PHE A 76 1.87 6.86 -8.04
CA PHE A 76 1.71 6.90 -9.49
C PHE A 76 0.25 6.64 -9.89
N TYR A 77 -0.35 5.54 -9.44
CA TYR A 77 -1.75 5.21 -9.70
C TYR A 77 -2.69 6.34 -9.27
N ASN A 78 -2.53 6.85 -8.04
CA ASN A 78 -3.36 7.92 -7.52
C ASN A 78 -3.21 9.22 -8.31
N THR A 79 -2.02 9.51 -8.84
CA THR A 79 -1.83 10.68 -9.69
C THR A 79 -2.58 10.53 -11.01
N THR A 80 -2.45 9.38 -11.66
CA THR A 80 -3.20 9.08 -12.89
C THR A 80 -4.71 9.12 -12.68
N VAL A 81 -5.22 8.56 -11.56
CA VAL A 81 -6.65 8.62 -11.21
C VAL A 81 -7.11 10.05 -10.97
N ARG A 82 -6.29 10.86 -10.30
CA ARG A 82 -6.61 12.29 -10.10
C ARG A 82 -6.77 13.00 -11.43
N ASP A 83 -5.78 12.86 -12.31
CA ASP A 83 -5.75 13.54 -13.60
C ASP A 83 -6.94 13.10 -14.49
N LEU A 84 -7.26 11.80 -14.47
CA LEU A 84 -8.44 11.25 -15.13
C LEU A 84 -9.73 11.86 -14.56
N ASN A 85 -9.92 11.81 -13.24
CA ASN A 85 -11.14 12.28 -12.59
C ASN A 85 -11.33 13.79 -12.80
N THR A 86 -10.26 14.58 -12.70
CA THR A 86 -10.27 16.01 -13.00
C THR A 86 -10.63 16.26 -14.47
N SER A 87 -10.10 15.48 -15.41
CA SER A 87 -10.42 15.61 -16.83
C SER A 87 -11.90 15.28 -17.13
N ILE A 88 -12.45 14.26 -16.46
CA ILE A 88 -13.87 13.89 -16.59
C ILE A 88 -14.80 15.00 -16.08
N GLU A 89 -14.39 15.77 -15.08
CA GLU A 89 -15.20 16.86 -14.51
C GLU A 89 -14.98 18.21 -15.21
N SER A 90 -13.81 18.42 -15.83
CA SER A 90 -13.43 19.70 -16.43
C SER A 90 -14.05 19.93 -17.80
N PHE A 91 -14.42 21.18 -18.10
CA PHE A 91 -14.78 21.58 -19.46
C PHE A 91 -13.52 21.79 -20.32
N PRO A 92 -13.50 21.35 -21.60
CA PRO A 92 -14.58 20.73 -22.36
C PRO A 92 -14.59 19.19 -22.31
N THR A 93 -13.60 18.56 -21.67
CA THR A 93 -13.41 17.10 -21.65
C THR A 93 -14.58 16.34 -21.03
N ASN A 94 -15.34 16.95 -20.12
CA ASN A 94 -16.54 16.39 -19.52
C ASN A 94 -17.66 16.06 -20.54
N LEU A 95 -17.73 16.76 -21.68
CA LEU A 95 -18.70 16.47 -22.75
C LEU A 95 -18.32 15.18 -23.48
N VAL A 96 -17.05 15.03 -23.82
CA VAL A 96 -16.49 13.81 -24.42
C VAL A 96 -16.62 12.65 -23.43
N ALA A 97 -16.33 12.88 -22.15
CA ALA A 97 -16.49 11.89 -21.09
C ALA A 97 -17.91 11.33 -21.01
N LYS A 98 -18.93 12.20 -21.07
CA LYS A 98 -20.35 11.78 -21.09
C LYS A 98 -20.71 11.02 -22.35
N LEU A 99 -20.24 11.48 -23.52
CA LEU A 99 -20.56 10.86 -24.81
C LEU A 99 -20.00 9.44 -24.94
N PHE A 100 -18.78 9.21 -24.41
CA PHE A 100 -18.11 7.91 -24.45
C PHE A 100 -18.22 7.11 -23.14
N HIS A 101 -19.06 7.56 -22.20
CA HIS A 101 -19.30 6.91 -20.90
C HIS A 101 -18.04 6.66 -20.04
N PHE A 102 -17.04 7.55 -20.12
CA PHE A 102 -15.90 7.52 -19.19
C PHE A 102 -16.38 7.78 -17.76
N ARG A 103 -15.89 6.98 -16.81
CA ARG A 103 -16.26 7.05 -15.39
C ARG A 103 -15.04 7.34 -14.55
N GLN A 104 -15.30 7.95 -13.39
CA GLN A 104 -14.26 8.17 -12.41
C GLN A 104 -13.75 6.86 -11.84
N GLU A 105 -12.45 6.83 -11.58
CA GLU A 105 -11.79 5.72 -10.93
C GLU A 105 -11.57 6.01 -9.44
N LYS A 106 -11.52 4.94 -8.65
CA LYS A 106 -11.26 5.05 -7.21
C LYS A 106 -9.76 5.16 -6.95
N PHE A 107 -9.38 6.06 -6.05
CA PHE A 107 -8.01 6.11 -5.52
C PHE A 107 -7.67 4.84 -4.72
N PHE A 108 -6.41 4.43 -4.77
CA PHE A 108 -5.82 3.50 -3.82
C PHE A 108 -5.58 4.25 -2.49
N GLN A 109 -6.34 3.94 -1.44
CA GLN A 109 -6.26 4.65 -0.16
C GLN A 109 -5.61 3.77 0.91
N THR A 110 -4.61 4.29 1.62
CA THR A 110 -4.19 3.70 2.89
C THR A 110 -5.28 3.93 3.94
N ALA A 111 -5.34 3.08 4.96
CA ALA A 111 -6.24 3.22 6.10
C ALA A 111 -6.04 4.53 6.93
N SER A 112 -5.11 5.40 6.55
CA SER A 112 -4.90 6.72 7.16
C SER A 112 -5.89 7.75 6.62
N GLU A 113 -6.93 8.05 7.40
CA GLU A 113 -7.87 9.15 7.14
C GLU A 113 -7.19 10.53 6.98
N GLU A 114 -5.94 10.68 7.40
CA GLU A 114 -5.19 11.93 7.35
C GLU A 114 -4.84 12.40 5.93
N ASP A 115 -4.62 11.48 4.99
CA ASP A 115 -4.34 11.81 3.58
C ASP A 115 -5.58 12.29 2.81
N ARG A 116 -6.77 12.16 3.42
CA ARG A 116 -8.05 12.66 2.85
C ARG A 116 -8.28 14.15 3.13
N LYS A 117 -7.43 14.82 3.94
CA LYS A 117 -7.56 16.25 4.16
C LYS A 117 -7.07 17.01 2.93
N VAL A 118 -8.00 17.25 2.01
CA VAL A 118 -7.81 18.24 0.94
C VAL A 118 -7.40 19.56 1.61
N PRO A 119 -6.24 20.16 1.26
CA PRO A 119 -5.87 21.46 1.81
C PRO A 119 -6.97 22.45 1.44
N LYS A 120 -7.69 22.95 2.45
CA LYS A 120 -8.66 24.03 2.26
C LYS A 120 -7.86 25.27 1.90
N VAL A 121 -7.83 25.59 0.61
CA VAL A 121 -7.33 26.88 0.15
C VAL A 121 -8.40 27.90 0.49
N SER A 122 -8.19 28.61 1.60
CA SER A 122 -8.94 29.81 1.92
C SER A 122 -8.32 30.96 1.11
N PHE A 123 -9.12 31.61 0.28
CA PHE A 123 -8.80 32.93 -0.29
C PHE A 123 -9.05 34.01 0.75
#